data_AF-A0A6N7FU51-F1
#
_entry.id   AF-A0A6N7FU51-F1
#
_cell.length_a   1.000
_cell.length_b   1.000
_cell.length_c   1.000
_cell.angle_alpha   90.00
_cell.angle_beta   90.00
_cell.angle_gamma   90.00
#
_symmetry.space_group_name_H-M   'P 1'
#
loop_
_entity.id
_entity.type
_entity.pdbx_description
1 polymer ?
#
loop_
_entity_poly.entity_id
_entity_poly.type
_entity_poly.pdbx_seq_one_letter_code
_entity_poly.pdbx_strand_id
1 'polypeptide(L)'
;MGTLDELAGWLGHAHYLERRCYEILGSWVAPTPEPQAKAVLAEQCYHHAWHAEVWARRFPAGYGRDLDSAARPASAGLAAALDQLASAPGTVERLAGFFRVLQPRKIVVYDRLRRTSSDVSDRPVLRWLDVVVTDEVEDWRRGEALVQALLRDEAAPEALAWQADLEAHFVAAGELM
;
A
#
# COMPACT_ATOMS: atom_id res chain seq x y z
N MET A 1 -6.65 16.84 -10.57
CA MET A 1 -5.96 17.56 -9.49
C MET A 1 -5.58 18.93 -10.02
N GLY A 2 -6.13 20.00 -9.44
CA GLY A 2 -6.00 21.37 -9.95
C GLY A 2 -5.52 22.39 -8.91
N THR A 3 -5.41 22.01 -7.63
CA THR A 3 -4.94 22.90 -6.56
C THR A 3 -3.78 22.30 -5.77
N LEU A 4 -2.99 23.17 -5.12
CA LEU A 4 -1.93 22.75 -4.20
C LEU A 4 -2.47 22.00 -2.98
N ASP A 5 -3.70 22.30 -2.54
CA ASP A 5 -4.33 21.64 -1.40
C ASP A 5 -4.76 20.21 -1.75
N GLU A 6 -5.27 19.99 -2.96
CA GLU A 6 -5.56 18.64 -3.46
C GLU A 6 -4.27 17.79 -3.57
N LEU A 7 -3.19 18.38 -4.09
CA LEU A 7 -1.89 17.70 -4.16
C LEU A 7 -1.33 17.39 -2.76
N ALA A 8 -1.46 18.32 -1.81
CA ALA A 8 -1.03 18.11 -0.43
C ALA A 8 -1.84 16.99 0.24
N GLY A 9 -3.16 16.98 0.05
CA GLY A 9 -4.04 15.92 0.56
C GLY A 9 -3.63 14.55 0.01
N TRP A 10 -3.42 14.45 -1.30
CA TRP A 10 -2.97 13.22 -1.93
C TRP A 10 -1.62 12.74 -1.41
N LEU A 11 -0.61 13.62 -1.35
CA LEU A 11 0.72 13.28 -0.85
C LEU A 11 0.69 12.86 0.63
N GLY A 12 -0.19 13.47 1.43
CA GLY A 12 -0.43 13.06 2.82
C GLY A 12 -1.01 11.65 2.92
N HIS A 13 -2.07 11.35 2.16
CA HIS A 13 -2.67 10.02 2.13
C HIS A 13 -1.71 8.94 1.60
N ALA A 14 -0.97 9.24 0.52
CA ALA A 14 0.03 8.34 -0.03
C ALA A 14 1.17 8.08 0.97
N HIS A 15 1.70 9.12 1.62
CA HIS A 15 2.72 8.97 2.66
C HIS A 15 2.21 8.09 3.81
N TYR A 16 1.00 8.35 4.31
CA TYR A 16 0.38 7.54 5.36
C TYR A 16 0.25 6.07 4.95
N LEU A 17 -0.26 5.81 3.74
CA LEU A 17 -0.50 4.46 3.26
C LEU A 17 0.81 3.68 3.11
N GLU A 18 1.86 4.28 2.53
CA GLU A 18 3.17 3.65 2.42
C GLU A 18 3.82 3.39 3.79
N ARG A 19 3.69 4.34 4.72
CA ARG A 19 4.11 4.15 6.12
C ARG A 19 3.43 2.95 6.78
N ARG A 20 2.12 2.80 6.59
CA ARG A 20 1.37 1.65 7.11
C ARG A 20 1.79 0.35 6.44
N CYS A 21 2.04 0.34 5.13
CA CYS A 21 2.56 -0.84 4.44
C CYS A 21 3.92 -1.28 5.02
N TYR A 22 4.85 -0.33 5.23
CA TYR A 22 6.12 -0.61 5.90
C TYR A 22 5.95 -1.24 7.28
N GLU A 23 5.10 -0.66 8.12
CA GLU A 23 4.86 -1.16 9.49
C GLU A 23 4.24 -2.56 9.50
N ILE A 24 3.24 -2.78 8.65
CA ILE A 24 2.55 -4.06 8.53
C ILE A 24 3.53 -5.15 8.07
N LEU A 25 4.21 -4.94 6.94
CA LEU A 25 5.15 -5.92 6.39
C LEU A 25 6.32 -6.16 7.35
N GLY A 26 6.88 -5.10 7.90
CA GLY A 26 7.96 -5.17 8.88
C GLY A 26 7.58 -6.00 10.12
N SER A 27 6.34 -5.86 10.60
CA SER A 27 5.84 -6.63 11.74
C SER A 27 5.73 -8.14 11.44
N TRP A 28 5.55 -8.51 10.18
CA TRP A 28 5.40 -9.91 9.76
C TRP A 28 6.73 -10.61 9.48
N VAL A 29 7.83 -9.88 9.28
CA VAL A 29 9.14 -10.47 8.95
C VAL A 29 9.60 -11.47 10.01
N ALA A 30 9.59 -11.08 11.29
CA ALA A 30 10.05 -11.93 12.39
C ALA A 30 9.19 -13.21 12.57
N PRO A 31 7.84 -13.13 12.66
CA PRO A 31 7.00 -14.30 12.90
C PRO A 31 6.79 -15.22 11.68
N THR A 32 7.20 -14.82 10.47
CA THR A 32 7.04 -15.66 9.26
C THR A 32 8.08 -16.79 9.26
N PRO A 33 7.68 -18.09 9.25
CA PRO A 33 8.63 -19.20 9.25
C PRO A 33 9.21 -19.51 7.87
N GLU A 34 8.46 -19.26 6.78
CA GLU A 34 8.87 -19.60 5.42
C GLU A 34 9.97 -18.66 4.93
N PRO A 35 11.19 -19.17 4.61
CA PRO A 35 12.32 -18.31 4.26
C PRO A 35 12.07 -17.42 3.03
N GLN A 36 11.38 -17.94 2.02
CA GLN A 36 11.07 -17.19 0.80
C GLN A 36 10.08 -16.05 1.08
N ALA A 37 9.05 -16.30 1.89
CA ALA A 37 8.11 -15.27 2.31
C ALA A 37 8.78 -14.20 3.16
N LYS A 38 9.63 -14.61 4.11
CA LYS A 38 10.42 -13.68 4.93
C LYS A 38 11.29 -12.76 4.09
N ALA A 39 11.97 -13.28 3.07
CA ALA A 39 12.81 -12.49 2.19
C ALA A 39 12.00 -11.44 1.40
N VAL A 40 10.86 -11.83 0.83
CA VAL A 40 9.97 -10.92 0.11
C VAL A 40 9.42 -9.83 1.03
N LEU A 41 8.93 -10.19 2.23
CA LEU A 41 8.42 -9.24 3.20
C LEU A 41 9.48 -8.24 3.67
N ALA A 42 10.71 -8.71 3.90
CA ALA A 42 11.81 -7.86 4.33
C ALA A 42 12.26 -6.90 3.23
N GLU A 43 12.35 -7.35 1.98
CA GLU A 43 12.70 -6.49 0.84
C GLU A 43 11.67 -5.39 0.63
N GLN A 44 10.38 -5.78 0.59
CA GLN A 44 9.31 -4.85 0.26
C GLN A 44 8.99 -3.87 1.38
N CYS A 45 9.20 -4.23 2.66
CA CYS A 45 9.03 -3.25 3.73
C CYS A 45 10.01 -2.07 3.53
N TYR A 46 11.24 -2.30 3.09
CA TYR A 46 12.17 -1.22 2.74
C TYR A 46 11.71 -0.39 1.54
N HIS A 47 11.09 -1.01 0.53
CA HIS A 47 10.52 -0.26 -0.60
C HIS A 47 9.42 0.70 -0.13
N HIS A 48 8.47 0.24 0.69
CA HIS A 48 7.42 1.12 1.23
C HIS A 48 7.97 2.22 2.14
N ALA A 49 9.00 1.93 2.94
CA ALA A 49 9.68 2.97 3.72
C ALA A 49 10.28 4.04 2.79
N TRP A 50 10.91 3.62 1.70
CA TRP A 50 11.45 4.53 0.70
C TRP A 50 10.36 5.29 -0.06
N HIS A 51 9.25 4.65 -0.46
CA HIS A 51 8.11 5.31 -1.10
C HIS A 51 7.51 6.39 -0.19
N ALA A 52 7.36 6.11 1.11
CA ALA A 52 6.93 7.09 2.08
C ALA A 52 7.87 8.31 2.12
N GLU A 53 9.18 8.11 2.10
CA GLU A 53 10.15 9.21 2.02
C GLU A 53 10.05 9.98 0.71
N VAL A 54 9.81 9.29 -0.41
CA VAL A 54 9.59 9.93 -1.71
C VAL A 54 8.45 10.92 -1.58
N TRP A 55 7.29 10.53 -1.05
CA TRP A 55 6.13 11.41 -0.86
C TRP A 55 6.39 12.54 0.13
N ALA A 56 7.02 12.25 1.26
CA ALA A 56 7.35 13.26 2.27
C ALA A 56 8.20 14.39 1.68
N ARG A 57 9.23 14.05 0.89
CA ARG A 57 10.13 15.02 0.26
C ARG A 57 9.48 15.85 -0.85
N ARG A 58 8.31 15.46 -1.36
CA ARG A 58 7.56 16.20 -2.39
C ARG A 58 6.35 16.94 -1.81
N PHE A 59 6.06 16.75 -0.53
CA PHE A 59 4.98 17.44 0.14
C PHE A 59 5.18 18.97 0.09
N PRO A 60 4.18 19.76 -0.35
CA PRO A 60 4.28 21.21 -0.47
C PRO A 60 4.12 21.89 0.90
N ALA A 61 5.12 21.73 1.76
CA ALA A 61 5.16 22.28 3.10
C ALA A 61 5.13 23.82 3.12
N GLY A 62 4.54 24.39 4.17
CA GLY A 62 4.41 25.82 4.36
C GLY A 62 3.03 26.36 3.97
N TYR A 63 2.79 27.65 4.25
CA TYR A 63 1.48 28.30 4.08
C TYR A 63 0.34 27.56 4.79
N GLY A 64 0.59 27.07 6.00
CA GLY A 64 -0.39 26.33 6.81
C GLY A 64 -0.50 24.83 6.48
N ARG A 65 0.28 24.32 5.52
CA ARG A 65 0.38 22.88 5.25
C ARG A 65 1.56 22.27 6.01
N ASP A 66 1.25 21.18 6.68
CA ASP A 66 2.16 20.38 7.49
C ASP A 66 1.92 18.89 7.16
N LEU A 67 3.00 18.14 6.95
CA LEU A 67 2.91 16.74 6.55
C LEU A 67 2.35 15.89 7.68
N ASP A 68 2.75 16.13 8.94
CA ASP A 68 2.30 15.32 10.07
C ASP A 68 0.77 15.41 10.23
N SER A 69 0.22 16.59 9.98
CA SER A 69 -1.24 16.81 9.98
C SER A 69 -1.95 16.21 8.75
N ALA A 70 -1.29 16.17 7.60
CA ALA A 70 -1.85 15.64 6.35
C ALA A 70 -1.71 14.12 6.21
N ALA A 71 -0.73 13.52 6.88
CA ALA A 71 -0.41 12.09 6.86
C ALA A 71 -1.41 11.29 7.71
N ARG A 72 -2.62 11.12 7.17
CA ARG A 72 -3.74 10.43 7.84
C ARG A 72 -4.44 9.48 6.87
N PRO A 73 -5.19 8.48 7.37
CA PRO A 73 -5.99 7.63 6.50
C PRO A 73 -7.08 8.46 5.79
N ALA A 74 -7.38 8.12 4.54
CA ALA A 74 -8.43 8.77 3.76
C ALA A 74 -9.84 8.61 4.41
N SER A 75 -10.05 7.52 5.16
CA SER A 75 -11.27 7.29 5.93
C SER A 75 -10.99 6.47 7.19
N ALA A 76 -11.88 6.55 8.19
CA ALA A 76 -11.82 5.66 9.36
C ALA A 76 -11.97 4.18 8.96
N GLY A 77 -12.73 3.89 7.90
CA GLY A 77 -12.87 2.54 7.35
C GLY A 77 -11.56 2.00 6.79
N LEU A 78 -10.76 2.85 6.12
CA LEU A 78 -9.44 2.45 5.62
C LEU A 78 -8.49 2.09 6.76
N ALA A 79 -8.47 2.88 7.83
CA ALA A 79 -7.66 2.59 9.01
C ALA A 79 -8.04 1.21 9.59
N ALA A 80 -9.34 0.95 9.78
CA ALA A 80 -9.84 -0.32 10.27
C ALA A 80 -9.51 -1.50 9.32
N ALA A 81 -9.59 -1.30 8.00
CA ALA A 81 -9.23 -2.33 7.02
C ALA A 81 -7.73 -2.65 7.05
N LEU A 82 -6.86 -1.64 7.22
CA LEU A 82 -5.42 -1.84 7.38
C LEU A 82 -5.08 -2.55 8.70
N ASP A 83 -5.81 -2.27 9.79
CA ASP A 83 -5.64 -2.96 11.07
C ASP A 83 -6.11 -4.41 10.97
N GLN A 84 -7.22 -4.67 10.27
CA GLN A 84 -7.68 -6.03 9.96
C GLN A 84 -6.65 -6.79 9.14
N LEU A 85 -6.07 -6.17 8.11
CA LEU A 85 -4.95 -6.75 7.34
C LEU A 85 -3.78 -7.09 8.27
N ALA A 86 -3.35 -6.15 9.10
CA ALA A 86 -2.23 -6.33 10.04
C ALA A 86 -2.42 -7.54 10.97
N SER A 87 -3.67 -7.85 11.32
CA SER A 87 -4.05 -8.97 12.19
C SER A 87 -4.10 -10.35 11.50
N ALA A 88 -3.68 -10.45 10.23
CA ALA A 88 -3.71 -11.69 9.46
C ALA A 88 -3.07 -12.89 10.22
N PRO A 89 -3.80 -14.02 10.32
CA PRO A 89 -3.48 -15.09 11.26
C PRO A 89 -2.24 -15.91 10.87
N GLY A 90 -2.00 -16.12 9.57
CA GLY A 90 -0.92 -16.94 9.05
C GLY A 90 -0.21 -16.31 7.85
N THR A 91 0.84 -16.98 7.37
CA THR A 91 1.65 -16.49 6.24
C THR A 91 0.81 -16.36 4.97
N VAL A 92 -0.01 -17.36 4.65
CA VAL A 92 -0.84 -17.35 3.44
C VAL A 92 -1.84 -16.20 3.49
N GLU A 93 -2.50 -15.95 4.62
CA GLU A 93 -3.42 -14.82 4.80
C GLU A 93 -2.68 -13.48 4.66
N ARG A 94 -1.54 -13.31 5.34
CA ARG A 94 -0.73 -12.09 5.25
C ARG A 94 -0.39 -11.74 3.80
N LEU A 95 0.15 -12.72 3.07
CA LEU A 95 0.58 -12.54 1.69
C LEU A 95 -0.62 -12.34 0.76
N ALA A 96 -1.69 -13.14 0.88
CA ALA A 96 -2.88 -12.99 0.06
C ALA A 96 -3.57 -11.65 0.31
N GLY A 97 -3.71 -11.23 1.56
CA GLY A 97 -4.30 -9.94 1.92
C GLY A 97 -3.50 -8.78 1.38
N PHE A 98 -2.17 -8.84 1.49
CA PHE A 98 -1.35 -7.76 0.97
C PHE A 98 -1.33 -7.75 -0.57
N PHE A 99 -0.96 -8.86 -1.21
CA PHE A 99 -0.71 -8.92 -2.65
C PHE A 99 -1.96 -9.05 -3.51
N ARG A 100 -3.08 -9.54 -2.97
CA ARG A 100 -4.34 -9.66 -3.75
C ARG A 100 -5.38 -8.63 -3.36
N VAL A 101 -5.31 -8.08 -2.14
CA VAL A 101 -6.29 -7.09 -1.68
C VAL A 101 -5.72 -5.68 -1.72
N LEU A 102 -4.69 -5.38 -0.92
CA LEU A 102 -4.21 -4.01 -0.75
C LEU A 102 -3.37 -3.51 -1.94
N GLN A 103 -2.28 -4.22 -2.27
CA GLN A 103 -1.30 -3.81 -3.28
C GLN A 103 -1.95 -3.50 -4.65
N PRO A 104 -2.84 -4.35 -5.20
CA PRO A 104 -3.47 -4.05 -6.50
C PRO A 104 -4.36 -2.81 -6.45
N ARG A 105 -5.07 -2.58 -5.35
CA ARG A 105 -5.89 -1.38 -5.17
C ARG A 105 -5.00 -0.14 -5.15
N LYS A 106 -3.87 -0.18 -4.43
CA LYS A 106 -2.91 0.92 -4.38
C LYS A 106 -2.35 1.28 -5.76
N ILE A 107 -1.95 0.27 -6.54
CA ILE A 107 -1.51 0.44 -7.94
C ILE A 107 -2.58 1.14 -8.77
N VAL A 108 -3.85 0.71 -8.67
CA VAL A 108 -4.97 1.30 -9.42
C VAL A 108 -5.20 2.76 -9.02
N VAL A 109 -5.12 3.10 -7.72
CA VAL A 109 -5.32 4.48 -7.28
C VAL A 109 -4.15 5.38 -7.72
N TYR A 110 -2.91 4.89 -7.68
CA TYR A 110 -1.75 5.62 -8.24
C TYR A 110 -1.89 5.86 -9.74
N ASP A 111 -2.31 4.86 -10.51
CA ASP A 111 -2.56 5.04 -11.95
C ASP A 111 -3.71 6.02 -12.24
N ARG A 112 -4.78 6.00 -11.43
CA ARG A 112 -5.88 6.98 -11.53
C ARG A 112 -5.38 8.40 -11.26
N LEU A 113 -4.54 8.59 -10.24
CA LEU A 113 -3.96 9.89 -9.97
C LEU A 113 -3.16 10.37 -11.18
N ARG A 114 -2.27 9.52 -11.70
CA ARG A 114 -1.47 9.85 -12.88
C ARG A 114 -2.32 10.39 -14.03
N ARG A 115 -3.46 9.74 -14.30
CA ARG A 115 -4.41 10.12 -15.38
C ARG A 115 -5.19 11.42 -15.11
N THR A 116 -5.29 11.85 -13.86
CA THR A 116 -6.12 13.01 -13.45
C THR A 116 -5.30 14.22 -13.00
N SER A 117 -3.97 14.09 -12.92
CA SER A 117 -3.03 15.15 -12.60
C SER A 117 -2.67 16.01 -13.81
N SER A 118 -2.19 17.23 -13.55
CA SER A 118 -1.77 18.18 -14.58
C SER A 118 -0.32 17.94 -14.99
N ASP A 119 -0.09 17.69 -16.29
CA ASP A 119 1.25 17.52 -16.87
C ASP A 119 2.14 18.76 -16.75
N VAL A 120 1.57 19.93 -16.40
CA VAL A 120 2.30 21.20 -16.28
C VAL A 120 2.72 21.44 -14.83
N SER A 121 1.79 21.40 -13.88
CA SER A 121 2.07 21.72 -12.47
C SER A 121 2.61 20.52 -11.68
N ASP A 122 2.19 19.30 -12.03
CA ASP A 122 2.41 18.13 -11.19
C ASP A 122 3.54 17.24 -11.74
N ARG A 123 4.16 17.63 -12.85
CA ARG A 123 5.21 16.87 -13.54
C ARG A 123 6.35 16.39 -12.63
N PRO A 124 6.86 17.19 -11.67
CA PRO A 124 7.89 16.71 -10.75
C PRO A 124 7.42 15.55 -9.87
N VAL A 125 6.16 15.56 -9.44
CA VAL A 125 5.55 14.50 -8.62
C VAL A 125 5.25 13.27 -9.49
N LEU A 126 4.70 13.47 -10.69
CA LEU A 126 4.35 12.40 -11.63
C LEU A 126 5.56 11.55 -12.04
N ARG A 127 6.75 12.15 -12.17
CA ARG A 127 7.98 11.37 -12.39
C ARG A 127 8.22 10.34 -11.29
N TRP A 128 8.01 10.72 -10.04
CA TRP A 128 8.23 9.82 -8.90
C TRP A 128 7.10 8.82 -8.74
N LEU A 129 5.86 9.21 -9.06
CA LEU A 129 4.73 8.29 -9.19
C LEU A 129 5.04 7.16 -10.15
N ASP A 130 5.62 7.46 -11.32
CA ASP A 130 5.98 6.43 -12.31
C ASP A 130 7.03 5.44 -11.77
N VAL A 131 8.00 5.93 -11.00
CA VAL A 131 9.01 5.07 -10.35
C VAL A 131 8.35 4.17 -9.30
N VAL A 132 7.56 4.76 -8.39
CA VAL A 132 6.90 3.99 -7.33
C VAL A 132 5.94 2.96 -7.92
N VAL A 133 5.11 3.33 -8.90
CA VAL A 133 4.18 2.38 -9.54
C VAL A 133 4.93 1.23 -10.23
N THR A 134 6.11 1.49 -10.80
CA THR A 134 6.94 0.44 -11.40
C THR A 134 7.38 -0.57 -10.34
N ASP A 135 7.94 -0.09 -9.22
CA ASP A 135 8.33 -0.96 -8.10
C ASP A 135 7.12 -1.75 -7.59
N GLU A 136 6.00 -1.08 -7.35
CA GLU A 136 4.77 -1.67 -6.82
C GLU A 136 4.24 -2.81 -7.69
N VAL A 137 4.32 -2.67 -9.02
CA VAL A 137 3.90 -3.69 -9.98
C VAL A 137 4.87 -4.87 -10.03
N GLU A 138 6.17 -4.61 -9.95
CA GLU A 138 7.19 -5.67 -9.88
C GLU A 138 7.06 -6.48 -8.58
N ASP A 139 6.91 -5.77 -7.47
CA ASP A 139 6.70 -6.34 -6.14
C ASP A 139 5.40 -7.13 -6.04
N TRP A 140 4.32 -6.61 -6.63
CA TRP A 140 3.06 -7.32 -6.73
C TRP A 140 3.21 -8.65 -7.48
N ARG A 141 3.88 -8.65 -8.64
CA ARG A 141 4.09 -9.88 -9.43
C ARG A 141 4.87 -10.93 -8.64
N ARG A 142 5.92 -10.49 -7.93
CA ARG A 142 6.74 -11.38 -7.10
C ARG A 142 5.97 -11.95 -5.92
N GLY A 143 5.20 -11.11 -5.22
CA GLY A 143 4.35 -11.52 -4.11
C GLY A 143 3.24 -12.46 -4.54
N GLU A 144 2.55 -12.17 -5.65
CA GLU A 144 1.49 -13.04 -6.19
C GLU A 144 2.03 -14.41 -6.60
N ALA A 145 3.22 -14.46 -7.23
CA ALA A 145 3.85 -15.73 -7.57
C ALA A 145 4.12 -16.60 -6.33
N LEU A 146 4.52 -15.98 -5.22
CA LEU A 146 4.72 -16.66 -3.94
C LEU A 146 3.40 -17.14 -3.32
N VAL A 147 2.34 -16.32 -3.34
CA VAL A 147 1.01 -16.73 -2.85
C VAL A 147 0.52 -17.95 -3.64
N GLN A 148 0.67 -17.96 -4.97
CA GLN A 148 0.31 -19.08 -5.82
C GLN A 148 1.12 -20.35 -5.51
N ALA A 149 2.40 -20.21 -5.16
CA ALA A 149 3.22 -21.35 -4.76
C ALA A 149 2.72 -21.95 -3.44
N LEU A 150 2.51 -21.13 -2.41
CA LEU A 150 2.08 -21.58 -1.09
C LEU A 150 0.67 -22.20 -1.11
N LEU A 151 -0.28 -21.62 -1.86
CA LEU A 151 -1.64 -22.17 -1.97
C LEU A 151 -1.72 -23.54 -2.65
N ARG A 152 -0.73 -23.91 -3.48
CA ARG A 152 -0.68 -25.25 -4.08
C ARG A 152 -0.30 -26.33 -3.07
N ASP A 153 0.53 -25.97 -2.10
CA ASP A 153 1.07 -26.87 -1.11
C ASP A 153 0.17 -26.92 0.14
N GLU A 154 -0.44 -25.78 0.49
CA GLU A 154 -1.29 -25.57 1.65
C GLU A 154 -2.68 -25.13 1.19
N ALA A 155 -3.51 -26.09 0.75
CA ALA A 155 -4.90 -25.77 0.39
C ALA A 155 -5.66 -25.31 1.65
N ALA A 156 -5.83 -24.00 1.83
CA ALA A 156 -6.53 -23.44 2.98
C ALA A 156 -7.81 -22.72 2.55
N PRO A 157 -8.98 -23.39 2.60
CA PRO A 157 -10.29 -22.73 2.53
C PRO A 157 -10.42 -21.55 3.51
N GLU A 158 -9.73 -21.63 4.65
CA GLU A 158 -9.66 -20.58 5.66
C GLU A 158 -8.98 -19.30 5.14
N ALA A 159 -7.86 -19.44 4.41
CA ALA A 159 -7.17 -18.29 3.83
C ALA A 159 -8.01 -17.59 2.75
N LEU A 160 -8.76 -18.35 1.95
CA LEU A 160 -9.69 -17.81 0.95
C LEU A 160 -10.87 -17.07 1.62
N ALA A 161 -11.45 -17.66 2.67
CA ALA A 161 -12.52 -17.02 3.43
C ALA A 161 -12.03 -15.72 4.08
N TRP A 162 -10.86 -15.75 4.71
CA TRP A 162 -10.25 -14.56 5.29
C TRP A 162 -9.96 -13.48 4.24
N GLN A 163 -9.47 -13.86 3.04
CA GLN A 163 -9.23 -12.90 1.95
C GLN A 163 -10.54 -12.23 1.52
N ALA A 164 -11.63 -13.00 1.37
CA ALA A 164 -12.94 -12.46 1.00
C ALA A 164 -13.49 -11.51 2.08
N ASP A 165 -13.33 -11.86 3.35
CA ASP A 165 -13.72 -10.99 4.47
C ASP A 165 -12.92 -9.68 4.46
N LEU A 166 -11.61 -9.76 4.21
CA LEU A 166 -10.76 -8.56 4.09
C LEU A 166 -11.16 -7.70 2.88
N GLU A 167 -11.46 -8.31 1.74
CA GLU A 167 -11.96 -7.59 0.57
C GLU A 167 -13.23 -6.80 0.89
N ALA A 168 -14.16 -7.37 1.66
CA ALA A 168 -15.37 -6.68 2.10
C ALA A 168 -15.06 -5.44 2.95
N HIS A 169 -14.04 -5.50 3.83
CA HIS A 169 -13.60 -4.35 4.62
C HIS A 169 -13.04 -3.24 3.74
N PHE A 170 -12.20 -3.57 2.76
CA PHE A 170 -11.66 -2.57 1.82
C PHE A 170 -12.72 -1.99 0.89
N VAL A 171 -13.73 -2.77 0.48
CA VAL A 171 -14.86 -2.26 -0.30
C VAL A 171 -15.69 -1.29 0.54
N ALA A 172 -15.97 -1.63 1.80
CA ALA A 172 -16.71 -0.76 2.72
C ALA A 172 -15.93 0.52 3.08
N ALA A 173 -14.60 0.45 3.14
CA ALA A 173 -13.72 1.58 3.42
C ALA A 173 -13.76 2.68 2.34
N GLY A 174 -14.12 2.32 1.11
CA GLY A 174 -14.20 3.24 -0.03
C GLY A 174 -12.84 3.51 -0.68
N GLU A 175 -12.54 4.77 -0.98
CA GLU A 175 -11.30 5.16 -1.66
C GLU A 175 -10.09 5.10 -0.70
N LEU A 176 -8.92 4.75 -1.25
CA LEU A 176 -7.67 4.69 -0.48
C LEU A 176 -7.04 6.07 -0.27
N MET A 177 -7.37 7.06 -1.11
CA MET A 177 -6.78 8.40 -1.14
C MET A 177 -7.80 9.43 -1.60
#